data_AF-A0A3B1C2U7-F1
#
_entry.id   AF-A0A3B1C2U7-F1
#
_cell.length_a   1.000
_cell.length_b   1.000
_cell.length_c   1.000
_cell.angle_alpha   90.00
_cell.angle_beta   90.00
_cell.angle_gamma   90.00
#
_symmetry.space_group_name_H-M   'P 1'
#
loop_
_entity.id
_entity.type
_entity.pdbx_description
1 polymer ?
#
loop_
_entity_poly.entity_id
_entity_poly.type
_entity_poly.pdbx_seq_one_letter_code
_entity_poly.pdbx_strand_id
1 'polypeptide(L)'
;MEDPNDPKGFINYYLTRVYIQPSRLEMLTQSYQALRDSVYNALLPQTRLKPYLDAMSVAVDASGKVSLDFTGMEAAFNAAIGTNALNGITDLVDLLDLKLNSLRDAGWVSWEYLSNTLGTVTNTPEISARLDELNIIYAGYEGSSKITGSVRDDIIIGTTANETLLGGDGNDLLYGGDGTDILMSSSGKNKLYGGAGNDVLGNKTNTAWRNNEYNGGLGNDILNGTQYSDMYYFNMGDGRDTIDETGGNSYYQDKIILGTGIAPTDVSMTRDGNDWLMNFRNGTDQIRILDWYANTGVRTNNRVESLAFADGTVWDVNTLEQGGLEVHGTAGNDTMTGLYDKDDRLYGEGGNDTITGGSERDWLYGGAGNDVLG
;
A
#
# COMPACT_ATOMS: atom_id res chain seq x y z
N MET A 1 74.27 20.77 -52.92
CA MET A 1 74.02 22.13 -52.42
C MET A 1 72.54 22.20 -52.13
N GLU A 2 72.23 22.07 -50.85
CA GLU A 2 70.90 22.32 -50.28
C GLU A 2 70.59 23.82 -50.37
N ASP A 3 69.30 24.15 -50.50
CA ASP A 3 68.79 25.47 -50.13
C ASP A 3 68.48 25.43 -48.62
N PRO A 4 69.24 26.15 -47.77
CA PRO A 4 69.07 26.11 -46.32
C PRO A 4 67.82 26.85 -45.81
N ASN A 5 66.92 27.32 -46.69
CA ASN A 5 65.77 28.15 -46.33
C ASN A 5 64.38 27.69 -46.83
N ASP A 6 64.15 26.42 -47.22
CA ASP A 6 62.77 25.95 -47.52
C ASP A 6 62.00 25.64 -46.22
N PRO A 7 61.05 26.48 -45.77
CA PRO A 7 60.28 26.26 -44.55
C PRO A 7 59.00 25.50 -44.91
N LYS A 8 59.12 24.28 -45.45
CA LYS A 8 57.97 23.38 -45.57
C LYS A 8 57.74 22.72 -44.23
N GLY A 9 56.83 23.37 -43.50
CA GLY A 9 56.44 23.05 -42.14
C GLY A 9 56.10 21.58 -41.92
N PHE A 10 56.72 21.03 -40.89
CA PHE A 10 56.20 19.90 -40.15
C PHE A 10 54.84 20.28 -39.58
N ILE A 11 53.75 19.87 -40.23
CA ILE A 11 52.43 19.91 -39.62
C ILE A 11 52.41 18.79 -38.57
N ASN A 12 52.78 19.13 -37.35
CA ASN A 12 52.47 18.31 -36.18
C ASN A 12 50.95 18.32 -36.00
N TYR A 13 50.28 17.24 -36.39
CA TYR A 13 48.91 16.98 -35.96
C TYR A 13 48.95 16.66 -34.47
N TYR A 14 48.74 17.68 -33.63
CA TYR A 14 48.33 17.46 -32.25
C TYR A 14 46.91 16.87 -32.29
N LEU A 15 46.82 15.54 -32.30
CA LEU A 15 45.58 14.87 -31.90
C LEU A 15 45.35 15.20 -30.43
N THR A 16 44.57 16.25 -30.16
CA THR A 16 44.07 16.53 -28.82
C THR A 16 43.12 15.40 -28.46
N ARG A 17 43.65 14.35 -27.81
CA ARG A 17 42.81 13.34 -27.17
C ARG A 17 42.11 14.02 -26.00
N VAL A 18 40.86 14.40 -26.21
CA VAL A 18 39.99 14.89 -25.14
C VAL A 18 39.71 13.70 -24.22
N TYR A 19 40.47 13.60 -23.14
CA TYR A 19 40.22 12.62 -22.09
C TYR A 19 39.03 13.12 -21.26
N ILE A 20 37.83 12.61 -21.56
CA ILE A 20 36.67 12.79 -20.69
C ILE A 20 36.91 11.85 -19.50
N GLN A 21 37.04 12.41 -18.30
CA GLN A 21 37.17 11.59 -17.10
C GLN A 21 35.90 10.74 -16.91
N PRO A 22 36.00 9.48 -16.43
CA PRO A 22 34.84 8.60 -16.26
C PRO A 22 33.69 9.25 -15.50
N SER A 23 33.98 10.02 -14.44
CA SER A 23 32.99 10.78 -13.68
C SER A 23 32.26 11.86 -14.49
N ARG A 24 32.93 12.51 -15.45
CA ARG A 24 32.29 13.49 -16.35
C ARG A 24 31.41 12.81 -17.39
N LEU A 25 31.81 11.63 -17.89
CA LEU A 25 30.99 10.83 -18.79
C LEU A 25 29.73 10.31 -18.10
N GLU A 26 29.87 9.89 -16.83
CA GLU A 26 28.76 9.49 -15.97
C GLU A 26 27.80 10.65 -15.72
N MET A 27 28.29 11.83 -15.33
CA MET A 27 27.45 13.03 -15.19
C MET A 27 26.75 13.44 -16.48
N LEU A 28 27.42 13.35 -17.64
CA LEU A 28 26.81 13.61 -18.95
C LEU A 28 25.72 12.60 -19.28
N THR A 29 25.93 11.32 -18.96
CA THR A 29 24.96 10.25 -19.15
C THR A 29 23.74 10.45 -18.26
N GLN A 30 23.96 10.73 -16.97
CA GLN A 30 22.90 11.04 -16.01
C GLN A 30 22.12 12.29 -16.41
N SER A 31 22.80 13.35 -16.85
CA SER A 31 22.14 14.59 -17.30
C SER A 31 21.32 14.36 -18.57
N TYR A 32 21.83 13.55 -19.50
CA TYR A 32 21.11 13.17 -20.71
C TYR A 32 19.88 12.32 -20.39
N GLN A 33 20.02 11.32 -19.51
CA GLN A 33 18.90 10.49 -19.05
C GLN A 33 17.85 11.36 -18.37
N ALA A 34 18.24 12.20 -17.41
CA ALA A 34 17.31 13.09 -16.71
C ALA A 34 16.58 14.04 -17.67
N LEU A 35 17.28 14.62 -18.65
CA LEU A 35 16.66 15.48 -19.66
C LEU A 35 15.70 14.70 -20.56
N ARG A 36 16.13 13.51 -21.03
CA ARG A 36 15.30 12.63 -21.85
C ARG A 36 14.04 12.25 -21.11
N ASP A 37 14.16 11.80 -19.87
CA ASP A 37 13.03 11.35 -19.05
C ASP A 37 12.11 12.54 -18.73
N SER A 38 12.66 13.72 -18.46
CA SER A 38 11.88 14.95 -18.25
C SER A 38 11.07 15.36 -19.49
N VAL A 39 11.68 15.36 -20.67
CA VAL A 39 11.02 15.72 -21.93
C VAL A 39 10.01 14.65 -22.33
N TYR A 40 10.38 13.38 -22.21
CA TYR A 40 9.53 12.24 -22.52
C TYR A 40 8.27 12.24 -21.65
N ASN A 41 8.43 12.35 -20.32
CA ASN A 41 7.31 12.35 -19.38
C ASN A 41 6.40 13.56 -19.57
N ALA A 42 6.92 14.70 -20.01
CA ALA A 42 6.11 15.89 -20.32
C ALA A 42 5.29 15.74 -21.61
N LEU A 43 5.85 15.09 -22.63
CA LEU A 43 5.22 14.94 -23.95
C LEU A 43 4.28 13.74 -24.03
N LEU A 44 4.54 12.70 -23.25
CA LEU A 44 3.85 11.42 -23.34
C LEU A 44 2.33 11.54 -23.08
N PRO A 45 1.86 12.25 -22.03
CA PRO A 45 0.43 12.57 -21.83
C PRO A 45 -0.21 13.37 -22.96
N GLN A 46 0.58 14.19 -23.66
CA GLN A 46 0.09 15.10 -24.71
C GLN A 46 0.09 14.46 -26.10
N THR A 47 0.68 13.28 -26.24
CA THR A 47 0.87 12.61 -27.53
C THR A 47 0.27 11.22 -27.48
N ARG A 48 1.07 10.20 -27.18
CA ARG A 48 0.69 8.80 -27.27
C ARG A 48 -0.33 8.40 -26.22
N LEU A 49 -0.27 8.97 -25.00
CA LEU A 49 -1.25 8.67 -23.96
C LEU A 49 -2.51 9.54 -24.02
N LYS A 50 -2.50 10.59 -24.85
CA LYS A 50 -3.61 11.52 -24.97
C LYS A 50 -4.95 10.83 -25.27
N PRO A 51 -5.04 9.83 -26.18
CA PRO A 51 -6.31 9.17 -26.46
C PRO A 51 -6.92 8.46 -25.26
N TYR A 52 -6.09 7.89 -24.37
CA TYR A 52 -6.57 7.23 -23.15
C TYR A 52 -7.00 8.26 -22.11
N LEU A 53 -6.20 9.31 -21.92
CA LEU A 53 -6.49 10.36 -20.94
C LEU A 53 -7.72 11.20 -21.32
N ASP A 54 -7.91 11.50 -22.61
CA ASP A 54 -9.10 12.19 -23.12
C ASP A 54 -10.38 11.34 -22.97
N ALA A 55 -10.23 10.02 -22.84
CA ALA A 55 -11.34 9.09 -22.66
C ALA A 55 -11.77 8.94 -21.19
N MET A 56 -10.99 9.46 -20.23
CA MET A 56 -11.44 9.58 -18.85
C MET A 56 -12.62 10.56 -18.77
N SER A 57 -13.61 10.21 -17.96
CA SER A 57 -14.79 11.04 -17.77
C SER A 57 -14.98 11.39 -16.29
N VAL A 58 -16.01 12.17 -16.00
CA VAL A 58 -16.38 12.55 -14.64
C VAL A 58 -17.75 11.94 -14.35
N ALA A 59 -17.83 11.14 -13.31
CA ALA A 59 -19.08 10.59 -12.80
C ALA A 59 -19.62 11.45 -11.65
N VAL A 60 -20.94 11.49 -11.53
CA VAL A 60 -21.64 12.07 -10.39
C VAL A 60 -22.58 11.02 -9.83
N ASP A 61 -22.39 10.62 -8.58
CA ASP A 61 -23.24 9.61 -7.96
C ASP A 61 -24.60 10.19 -7.53
N ALA A 62 -25.50 9.32 -7.04
CA ALA A 62 -26.84 9.71 -6.61
C ALA A 62 -26.85 10.70 -5.42
N SER A 63 -25.74 10.85 -4.71
CA SER A 63 -25.56 11.81 -3.62
C SER A 63 -25.01 13.17 -4.10
N GLY A 64 -24.67 13.28 -5.38
CA GLY A 64 -24.05 14.47 -5.97
C GLY A 64 -22.52 14.51 -5.81
N LYS A 65 -21.89 13.44 -5.33
CA LYS A 65 -20.43 13.36 -5.22
C LYS A 65 -19.83 13.17 -6.61
N VAL A 66 -18.81 13.98 -6.91
CA VAL A 66 -18.08 13.96 -8.17
C VAL A 66 -16.86 13.06 -8.04
N SER A 67 -16.66 12.14 -8.98
CA SER A 67 -15.48 11.28 -9.08
C SER A 67 -14.98 11.18 -10.53
N LEU A 68 -13.73 10.77 -10.72
CA LEU A 68 -13.28 10.36 -12.05
C LEU A 68 -13.90 8.99 -12.39
N ASP A 69 -14.19 8.79 -13.68
CA ASP A 69 -14.61 7.53 -14.25
C ASP A 69 -13.58 7.09 -15.29
N PHE A 70 -13.00 5.92 -15.04
CA PHE A 70 -11.92 5.34 -15.82
C PHE A 70 -12.42 4.38 -16.91
N THR A 71 -13.73 4.10 -16.98
CA THR A 71 -14.31 3.11 -17.91
C THR A 71 -13.94 3.42 -19.37
N GLY A 72 -13.99 4.69 -19.77
CA GLY A 72 -13.62 5.10 -21.12
C GLY A 72 -12.12 4.94 -21.41
N MET A 73 -11.27 5.23 -20.42
CA MET A 73 -9.81 5.04 -20.52
C MET A 73 -9.45 3.55 -20.65
N GLU A 74 -10.03 2.69 -19.82
CA GLU A 74 -9.83 1.25 -19.88
C GLU A 74 -10.33 0.65 -21.21
N ALA A 75 -11.49 1.10 -21.69
CA ALA A 75 -11.99 0.71 -23.01
C ALA A 75 -11.02 1.12 -24.14
N ALA A 76 -10.41 2.30 -24.05
CA ALA A 76 -9.42 2.76 -25.00
C ALA A 76 -8.14 1.90 -24.96
N PHE A 77 -7.64 1.54 -23.76
CA PHE A 77 -6.51 0.62 -23.61
C PHE A 77 -6.83 -0.77 -24.16
N ASN A 78 -7.98 -1.33 -23.81
CA ASN A 78 -8.44 -2.63 -24.33
C ASN A 78 -8.48 -2.65 -25.86
N ALA A 79 -8.98 -1.58 -26.49
CA ALA A 79 -9.00 -1.46 -27.94
C ALA A 79 -7.60 -1.38 -28.56
N ALA A 80 -6.68 -0.63 -27.93
CA ALA A 80 -5.29 -0.51 -28.39
C ALA A 80 -4.55 -1.85 -28.28
N ILE A 81 -4.70 -2.56 -27.17
CA ILE A 81 -4.12 -3.89 -26.92
C ILE A 81 -4.66 -4.91 -27.91
N GLY A 82 -5.97 -4.90 -28.17
CA GLY A 82 -6.60 -5.77 -29.17
C GLY A 82 -6.10 -5.51 -30.60
N THR A 83 -5.66 -4.29 -30.90
CA THR A 83 -5.08 -3.93 -32.20
C THR A 83 -3.60 -4.33 -32.30
N ASN A 84 -2.82 -4.05 -31.26
CA ASN A 84 -1.41 -4.42 -31.15
C ASN A 84 -1.04 -4.52 -29.66
N ALA A 85 -0.91 -5.75 -29.17
CA ALA A 85 -0.68 -6.02 -27.76
C ALA A 85 0.60 -5.34 -27.23
N LEU A 86 1.71 -5.43 -27.96
CA LEU A 86 2.98 -4.82 -27.56
C LEU A 86 2.83 -3.30 -27.34
N ASN A 87 2.23 -2.60 -28.32
CA ASN A 87 2.04 -1.15 -28.23
C ASN A 87 1.06 -0.76 -27.11
N GLY A 88 -0.05 -1.49 -26.98
CA GLY A 88 -1.05 -1.22 -25.94
C GLY A 88 -0.51 -1.44 -24.53
N ILE A 89 0.21 -2.55 -24.29
CA ILE A 89 0.88 -2.81 -23.00
C ILE A 89 1.96 -1.77 -22.73
N THR A 90 2.75 -1.43 -23.75
CA THR A 90 3.76 -0.37 -23.69
C THR A 90 3.16 0.98 -23.28
N ASP A 91 1.98 1.35 -23.80
CA ASP A 91 1.28 2.56 -23.42
C ASP A 91 0.74 2.48 -21.98
N LEU A 92 0.11 1.35 -21.61
CA LEU A 92 -0.44 1.14 -20.27
C LEU A 92 0.64 1.22 -19.21
N VAL A 93 1.73 0.48 -19.39
CA VAL A 93 2.82 0.44 -18.45
C VAL A 93 3.51 1.81 -18.34
N ASP A 94 3.65 2.54 -19.45
CA ASP A 94 4.18 3.91 -19.37
C ASP A 94 3.24 4.86 -18.63
N LEU A 95 1.91 4.71 -18.75
CA LEU A 95 0.97 5.48 -17.95
C LEU A 95 1.20 5.24 -16.44
N LEU A 96 1.47 3.99 -16.06
CA LEU A 96 1.75 3.60 -14.67
C LEU A 96 3.12 4.12 -14.20
N ASP A 97 4.14 4.11 -15.06
CA ASP A 97 5.48 4.61 -14.74
C ASP A 97 5.58 6.14 -14.66
N LEU A 98 4.67 6.89 -15.29
CA LEU A 98 4.65 8.36 -15.23
C LEU A 98 4.52 8.96 -13.82
N LYS A 99 4.47 8.12 -12.77
CA LYS A 99 4.29 8.53 -11.36
C LYS A 99 3.11 9.48 -11.24
N LEU A 100 2.05 9.21 -12.01
CA LEU A 100 0.74 9.83 -11.81
C LEU A 100 0.15 9.26 -10.53
N ASN A 101 0.79 9.57 -9.40
CA ASN A 101 0.34 9.25 -8.06
C ASN A 101 -1.12 9.72 -7.85
N SER A 102 -1.62 10.61 -8.72
CA SER A 102 -2.97 11.14 -8.78
C SER A 102 -4.08 10.19 -9.28
N LEU A 103 -3.80 9.11 -10.01
CA LEU A 103 -4.89 8.26 -10.56
C LEU A 103 -5.43 7.25 -9.55
N ARG A 104 -4.55 6.65 -8.74
CA ARG A 104 -4.94 5.79 -7.61
C ARG A 104 -5.72 6.59 -6.56
N ASP A 105 -5.22 7.78 -6.21
CA ASP A 105 -5.91 8.69 -5.28
C ASP A 105 -7.28 9.15 -5.82
N ALA A 106 -7.47 9.09 -7.15
CA ALA A 106 -8.74 9.36 -7.81
C ALA A 106 -9.62 8.10 -7.98
N GLY A 107 -9.22 6.95 -7.44
CA GLY A 107 -10.02 5.72 -7.35
C GLY A 107 -9.74 4.67 -8.42
N TRP A 108 -8.68 4.79 -9.22
CA TRP A 108 -8.35 3.76 -10.21
C TRP A 108 -7.58 2.59 -9.58
N VAL A 109 -8.12 1.37 -9.70
CA VAL A 109 -7.48 0.11 -9.24
C VAL A 109 -6.51 -0.39 -10.32
N SER A 110 -5.43 0.37 -10.52
CA SER A 110 -4.55 0.20 -11.67
C SER A 110 -3.84 -1.16 -11.74
N TRP A 111 -3.52 -1.75 -10.60
CA TRP A 111 -2.77 -3.02 -10.53
C TRP A 111 -3.64 -4.23 -10.86
N GLU A 112 -4.90 -4.21 -10.43
CA GLU A 112 -5.90 -5.19 -10.86
C GLU A 112 -6.09 -5.13 -12.37
N TYR A 113 -6.28 -3.92 -12.92
CA TYR A 113 -6.42 -3.73 -14.36
C TYR A 113 -5.19 -4.24 -15.14
N LEU A 114 -3.98 -3.96 -14.65
CA LEU A 114 -2.75 -4.48 -15.26
C LEU A 114 -2.68 -6.02 -15.18
N SER A 115 -2.95 -6.62 -14.02
CA SER A 115 -2.94 -8.08 -13.84
C SER A 115 -3.92 -8.77 -14.79
N ASN A 116 -5.16 -8.30 -14.82
CA ASN A 116 -6.21 -8.81 -15.71
C ASN A 116 -5.81 -8.66 -17.18
N THR A 117 -5.24 -7.51 -17.54
CA THR A 117 -4.78 -7.25 -18.90
C THR A 117 -3.68 -8.24 -19.30
N LEU A 118 -2.64 -8.41 -18.49
CA LEU A 118 -1.54 -9.33 -18.76
C LEU A 118 -2.02 -10.79 -18.82
N GLY A 119 -3.00 -11.17 -18.01
CA GLY A 119 -3.61 -12.50 -18.05
C GLY A 119 -4.30 -12.84 -19.37
N THR A 120 -4.70 -11.84 -20.17
CA THR A 120 -5.32 -12.04 -21.50
C THR A 120 -4.32 -11.98 -22.66
N VAL A 121 -3.09 -11.51 -22.41
CA VAL A 121 -2.10 -11.28 -23.44
C VAL A 121 -1.10 -12.44 -23.47
N THR A 122 -0.73 -12.89 -24.67
CA THR A 122 0.34 -13.89 -24.81
C THR A 122 1.70 -13.23 -24.60
N ASN A 123 2.53 -13.77 -23.70
CA ASN A 123 3.88 -13.29 -23.48
C ASN A 123 4.78 -13.55 -24.71
N THR A 124 5.02 -12.54 -25.53
CA THR A 124 6.02 -12.59 -26.59
C THR A 124 7.37 -12.09 -26.08
N PRO A 125 8.50 -12.41 -26.75
CA PRO A 125 9.82 -11.91 -26.35
C PRO A 125 9.89 -10.39 -26.24
N GLU A 126 9.17 -9.65 -27.10
CA GLU A 126 9.12 -8.20 -27.08
C GLU A 126 8.32 -7.66 -25.89
N ILE A 127 7.24 -8.33 -25.50
CA ILE A 127 6.46 -7.97 -24.31
C ILE A 127 7.26 -8.28 -23.05
N SER A 128 7.89 -9.46 -22.98
CA SER A 128 8.79 -9.82 -21.88
C SER A 128 9.91 -8.79 -21.72
N ALA A 129 10.61 -8.46 -22.81
CA ALA A 129 11.68 -7.47 -22.78
C ALA A 129 11.19 -6.09 -22.32
N ARG A 130 9.96 -5.71 -22.68
CA ARG A 130 9.37 -4.45 -22.24
C ARG A 130 9.03 -4.45 -20.74
N LEU A 131 8.49 -5.54 -20.21
CA LEU A 131 8.23 -5.66 -18.78
C LEU A 131 9.55 -5.64 -17.98
N ASP A 132 10.58 -6.32 -18.49
CA ASP A 132 11.92 -6.37 -17.89
C ASP A 132 12.59 -4.98 -17.84
N GLU A 133 12.38 -4.12 -18.84
CA GLU A 133 12.90 -2.74 -18.85
C GLU A 133 12.45 -1.92 -17.64
N LEU A 134 11.29 -2.26 -17.09
CA LEU A 134 10.66 -1.58 -15.96
C LEU A 134 10.62 -2.45 -14.70
N ASN A 135 11.36 -3.56 -14.69
CA ASN A 135 11.40 -4.52 -13.59
C ASN A 135 10.00 -5.04 -13.20
N ILE A 136 9.10 -5.23 -14.19
CA ILE A 136 7.78 -5.80 -13.96
C ILE A 136 7.87 -7.32 -14.10
N ILE A 137 7.50 -8.04 -13.05
CA ILE A 137 7.41 -9.49 -13.03
C ILE A 137 5.93 -9.88 -12.89
N TYR A 138 5.40 -10.60 -13.88
CA TYR A 138 4.03 -11.11 -13.84
C TYR A 138 4.01 -12.61 -13.60
N ALA A 139 3.41 -13.04 -12.48
CA ALA A 139 3.42 -14.44 -12.05
C ALA A 139 2.83 -15.40 -13.10
N GLY A 140 1.81 -14.95 -13.85
CA GLY A 140 1.18 -15.74 -14.91
C GLY A 140 2.12 -16.09 -16.07
N TYR A 141 3.19 -15.32 -16.29
CA TYR A 141 4.20 -15.62 -17.30
C TYR A 141 5.34 -16.49 -16.78
N GLU A 142 5.59 -16.47 -15.47
CA GLU A 142 6.60 -17.30 -14.81
C GLU A 142 6.12 -18.74 -14.57
N GLY A 143 4.79 -18.95 -14.47
CA GLY A 143 4.20 -20.27 -14.22
C GLY A 143 4.56 -20.86 -12.85
N SER A 144 4.98 -20.01 -11.92
CA SER A 144 5.38 -20.36 -10.56
C SER A 144 4.49 -19.64 -9.55
N SER A 145 3.96 -20.37 -8.56
CA SER A 145 3.26 -19.77 -7.41
C SER A 145 4.22 -19.10 -6.43
N LYS A 146 5.53 -19.12 -6.68
CA LYS A 146 6.51 -18.36 -5.89
C LYS A 146 7.34 -17.49 -6.83
N ILE A 147 7.21 -16.19 -6.65
CA ILE A 147 7.93 -15.18 -7.41
C ILE A 147 8.94 -14.52 -6.49
N THR A 148 10.13 -14.23 -6.99
CA THR A 148 11.19 -13.56 -6.24
C THR A 148 11.78 -12.48 -7.12
N GLY A 149 11.65 -11.24 -6.68
CA GLY A 149 12.31 -10.09 -7.24
C GLY A 149 13.81 -10.09 -6.91
N SER A 150 14.40 -8.93 -7.12
CA SER A 150 15.82 -8.71 -7.26
C SER A 150 16.35 -7.85 -6.10
N VAL A 151 17.41 -7.09 -6.38
CA VAL A 151 17.94 -6.09 -5.46
C VAL A 151 17.61 -4.66 -5.91
N ARG A 152 16.76 -4.55 -6.93
CA ARG A 152 16.31 -3.30 -7.53
C ARG A 152 14.85 -3.10 -7.13
N ASP A 153 14.36 -1.89 -7.28
CA ASP A 153 12.93 -1.61 -7.17
C ASP A 153 12.18 -2.44 -8.22
N ASP A 154 11.39 -3.42 -7.76
CA ASP A 154 10.63 -4.35 -8.61
C ASP A 154 9.12 -4.10 -8.50
N ILE A 155 8.40 -4.40 -9.59
CA ILE A 155 6.94 -4.42 -9.61
C ILE A 155 6.50 -5.86 -9.85
N ILE A 156 5.97 -6.52 -8.83
CA ILE A 156 5.54 -7.91 -8.89
C ILE A 156 4.02 -7.97 -8.88
N ILE A 157 3.46 -8.55 -9.95
CA ILE A 157 2.02 -8.67 -10.16
C ILE A 157 1.65 -10.15 -10.19
N GLY A 158 0.84 -10.58 -9.23
CA GLY A 158 0.25 -11.91 -9.15
C GLY A 158 -0.99 -12.05 -10.02
N THR A 159 -1.72 -13.15 -9.85
CA THR A 159 -2.82 -13.57 -10.71
C THR A 159 -4.10 -13.79 -9.92
N THR A 160 -4.96 -14.72 -10.34
CA THR A 160 -6.14 -15.13 -9.58
C THR A 160 -5.89 -16.40 -8.76
N ALA A 161 -4.62 -16.77 -8.60
CA ALA A 161 -4.19 -17.98 -7.93
C ALA A 161 -3.41 -17.62 -6.67
N ASN A 162 -3.19 -18.60 -5.81
CA ASN A 162 -2.48 -18.37 -4.56
C ASN A 162 -0.97 -18.29 -4.81
N GLU A 163 -0.40 -17.12 -4.59
CA GLU A 163 0.99 -16.79 -4.84
C GLU A 163 1.77 -16.45 -3.55
N THR A 164 3.08 -16.68 -3.59
CA THR A 164 4.04 -16.09 -2.67
C THR A 164 4.92 -15.13 -3.45
N LEU A 165 4.74 -13.84 -3.21
CA LEU A 165 5.48 -12.77 -3.86
C LEU A 165 6.56 -12.27 -2.91
N LEU A 166 7.83 -12.37 -3.32
CA LEU A 166 8.99 -11.91 -2.57
C LEU A 166 9.66 -10.76 -3.31
N GLY A 167 9.51 -9.50 -2.88
CA GLY A 167 10.08 -8.34 -3.60
C GLY A 167 11.61 -8.31 -3.65
N GLY A 168 12.27 -8.67 -2.55
CA GLY A 168 13.74 -8.63 -2.47
C GLY A 168 14.24 -7.32 -1.86
N ASP A 169 15.40 -6.81 -2.28
CA ASP A 169 15.87 -5.51 -1.82
C ASP A 169 15.43 -4.43 -2.80
N GLY A 170 15.17 -3.21 -2.32
CA GLY A 170 14.66 -2.13 -3.17
C GLY A 170 13.37 -1.55 -2.61
N ASN A 171 12.78 -0.58 -3.30
CA ASN A 171 11.42 -0.14 -3.03
C ASN A 171 10.48 -0.88 -3.97
N ASP A 172 9.86 -1.94 -3.48
CA ASP A 172 9.07 -2.84 -4.32
C ASP A 172 7.59 -2.50 -4.27
N LEU A 173 6.89 -2.84 -5.34
CA LEU A 173 5.44 -2.89 -5.39
C LEU A 173 5.00 -4.33 -5.63
N LEU A 174 4.19 -4.88 -4.72
CA LEU A 174 3.65 -6.23 -4.82
C LEU A 174 2.12 -6.13 -4.87
N TYR A 175 1.52 -6.76 -5.87
CA TYR A 175 0.07 -6.93 -6.01
C TYR A 175 -0.24 -8.42 -6.09
N GLY A 176 -0.98 -8.99 -5.15
CA GLY A 176 -1.33 -10.42 -5.10
C GLY A 176 -2.33 -10.79 -6.20
N GLY A 177 -3.43 -10.05 -6.29
CA GLY A 177 -4.51 -10.34 -7.22
C GLY A 177 -5.66 -11.02 -6.50
N ASP A 178 -6.31 -12.00 -7.13
CA ASP A 178 -7.27 -12.82 -6.38
C ASP A 178 -6.55 -14.03 -5.80
N GLY A 179 -6.97 -14.54 -4.65
CA GLY A 179 -6.42 -15.76 -4.08
C GLY A 179 -6.19 -15.64 -2.59
N THR A 180 -5.35 -16.52 -2.05
CA THR A 180 -4.77 -16.34 -0.72
C THR A 180 -3.28 -16.22 -0.92
N ASP A 181 -2.81 -14.99 -0.87
CA ASP A 181 -1.46 -14.61 -1.23
C ASP A 181 -0.59 -14.31 -0.02
N ILE A 182 0.70 -14.48 -0.20
CA ILE A 182 1.72 -14.12 0.78
C ILE A 182 2.66 -13.12 0.14
N LEU A 183 2.62 -11.88 0.61
CA LEU A 183 3.43 -10.78 0.08
C LEU A 183 4.49 -10.38 1.10
N MET A 184 5.75 -10.58 0.75
CA MET A 184 6.90 -10.20 1.57
C MET A 184 7.95 -9.53 0.69
N SER A 185 8.87 -8.75 1.26
CA SER A 185 10.09 -8.33 0.56
C SER A 185 11.27 -8.37 1.58
N SER A 186 12.40 -7.69 1.32
CA SER A 186 13.57 -7.63 2.19
C SER A 186 14.04 -6.24 2.64
N SER A 187 14.01 -5.16 1.87
CA SER A 187 14.40 -3.84 2.41
C SER A 187 13.63 -2.73 1.74
N GLY A 188 13.95 -1.47 2.04
CA GLY A 188 13.33 -0.31 1.40
C GLY A 188 11.90 -0.01 1.84
N LYS A 189 11.24 0.86 1.07
CA LYS A 189 9.86 1.32 1.27
C LYS A 189 8.95 0.63 0.27
N ASN A 190 8.22 -0.36 0.74
CA ASN A 190 7.45 -1.23 -0.15
C ASN A 190 5.97 -0.87 -0.15
N LYS A 191 5.29 -1.22 -1.22
CA LYS A 191 3.83 -1.11 -1.35
C LYS A 191 3.27 -2.50 -1.57
N LEU A 192 2.48 -2.99 -0.63
CA LEU A 192 1.90 -4.33 -0.64
C LEU A 192 0.39 -4.22 -0.77
N TYR A 193 -0.15 -4.83 -1.82
CA TYR A 193 -1.56 -4.89 -2.14
C TYR A 193 -1.97 -6.35 -2.23
N GLY A 194 -2.81 -6.86 -1.32
CA GLY A 194 -3.28 -8.24 -1.37
C GLY A 194 -4.15 -8.46 -2.60
N GLY A 195 -5.25 -7.71 -2.68
CA GLY A 195 -6.21 -7.80 -3.77
C GLY A 195 -7.50 -8.42 -3.24
N ALA A 196 -7.97 -9.51 -3.83
CA ALA A 196 -9.15 -10.21 -3.34
C ALA A 196 -8.79 -11.56 -2.72
N GLY A 197 -9.50 -11.93 -1.65
CA GLY A 197 -9.27 -13.13 -0.86
C GLY A 197 -8.50 -12.82 0.42
N ASN A 198 -8.07 -13.85 1.14
CA ASN A 198 -7.50 -13.67 2.48
C ASN A 198 -5.98 -13.73 2.41
N ASP A 199 -5.32 -12.60 2.55
CA ASP A 199 -3.90 -12.42 2.27
C ASP A 199 -3.05 -12.19 3.53
N VAL A 200 -1.75 -12.43 3.40
CA VAL A 200 -0.76 -12.13 4.43
C VAL A 200 0.30 -11.21 3.86
N LEU A 201 0.32 -9.98 4.34
CA LEU A 201 1.26 -8.95 3.88
C LEU A 201 2.30 -8.67 4.96
N GLY A 202 3.55 -8.52 4.55
CA GLY A 202 4.69 -8.15 5.40
C GLY A 202 5.36 -9.31 6.12
N ASN A 203 6.47 -9.01 6.78
CA ASN A 203 7.21 -9.95 7.61
C ASN A 203 7.86 -9.23 8.80
N LYS A 204 7.41 -9.56 10.02
CA LYS A 204 7.87 -8.96 11.28
C LYS A 204 9.35 -9.14 11.60
N THR A 205 10.01 -10.10 10.98
CA THR A 205 11.38 -10.48 11.38
C THR A 205 12.47 -9.60 10.75
N ASN A 206 12.13 -8.78 9.77
CA ASN A 206 13.11 -8.01 9.03
C ASN A 206 13.08 -6.51 9.39
N THR A 207 14.20 -6.03 9.91
CA THR A 207 14.36 -4.65 10.41
C THR A 207 14.93 -3.68 9.37
N ALA A 208 15.25 -4.14 8.17
CA ALA A 208 15.67 -3.27 7.05
C ALA A 208 14.49 -2.66 6.27
N TRP A 209 13.28 -3.13 6.59
CA TRP A 209 11.99 -2.72 6.06
C TRP A 209 11.60 -1.40 6.66
N ARG A 210 11.34 -0.36 5.87
CA ARG A 210 11.02 0.94 6.43
C ARG A 210 9.85 1.55 5.70
N ASN A 211 8.88 2.01 6.46
CA ASN A 211 7.82 2.88 5.97
C ASN A 211 7.09 2.31 4.75
N ASN A 212 6.41 1.19 4.96
CA ASN A 212 5.68 0.48 3.93
C ASN A 212 4.21 0.95 3.86
N GLU A 213 3.60 0.71 2.71
CA GLU A 213 2.16 0.86 2.49
C GLU A 213 1.54 -0.54 2.40
N TYR A 214 0.48 -0.77 3.17
CA TYR A 214 -0.27 -2.02 3.22
C TYR A 214 -1.73 -1.76 2.85
N ASN A 215 -2.26 -2.57 1.96
CA ASN A 215 -3.67 -2.63 1.65
C ASN A 215 -4.03 -4.11 1.44
N GLY A 216 -4.81 -4.69 2.34
CA GLY A 216 -5.26 -6.08 2.22
C GLY A 216 -6.14 -6.24 0.99
N GLY A 217 -7.19 -5.42 0.92
CA GLY A 217 -8.13 -5.41 -0.18
C GLY A 217 -9.43 -6.10 0.26
N LEU A 218 -10.05 -6.89 -0.60
CA LEU A 218 -11.29 -7.60 -0.26
C LEU A 218 -10.96 -8.92 0.42
N GLY A 219 -11.34 -9.11 1.69
CA GLY A 219 -11.17 -10.39 2.36
C GLY A 219 -11.01 -10.24 3.86
N ASN A 220 -10.30 -11.16 4.48
CA ASN A 220 -9.88 -11.02 5.88
C ASN A 220 -8.37 -11.16 5.92
N ASP A 221 -7.68 -10.02 5.94
CA ASP A 221 -6.24 -9.98 5.71
C ASP A 221 -5.44 -9.86 7.00
N ILE A 222 -4.18 -10.29 6.93
CA ILE A 222 -3.20 -10.10 8.01
C ILE A 222 -2.10 -9.16 7.52
N LEU A 223 -2.04 -7.98 8.13
CA LEU A 223 -1.08 -6.93 7.80
C LEU A 223 -0.01 -6.86 8.88
N ASN A 224 1.19 -7.36 8.58
CA ASN A 224 2.31 -7.41 9.50
C ASN A 224 3.16 -6.15 9.38
N GLY A 225 2.95 -5.24 10.32
CA GLY A 225 3.68 -3.99 10.47
C GLY A 225 5.14 -4.17 10.89
N THR A 226 5.90 -3.11 10.72
CA THR A 226 7.32 -3.01 11.08
C THR A 226 7.50 -2.04 12.24
N GLN A 227 8.73 -1.89 12.72
CA GLN A 227 9.06 -0.90 13.75
C GLN A 227 9.16 0.54 13.24
N TYR A 228 8.86 0.79 11.98
CA TYR A 228 8.97 2.08 11.30
C TYR A 228 7.59 2.55 10.86
N SER A 229 7.49 3.82 10.46
CA SER A 229 6.21 4.48 10.16
C SER A 229 5.52 3.90 8.93
N ASP A 230 4.61 2.97 9.15
CA ASP A 230 3.85 2.26 8.14
C ASP A 230 2.47 2.91 7.90
N MET A 231 1.90 2.65 6.74
CA MET A 231 0.58 3.13 6.34
C MET A 231 -0.33 1.96 5.99
N TYR A 232 -1.50 1.91 6.59
CA TYR A 232 -2.53 0.89 6.35
C TYR A 232 -3.73 1.53 5.69
N TYR A 233 -4.16 1.02 4.55
CA TYR A 233 -5.33 1.51 3.83
C TYR A 233 -6.50 0.54 4.01
N PHE A 234 -7.69 1.09 4.21
CA PHE A 234 -8.92 0.32 4.38
C PHE A 234 -10.10 1.04 3.73
N ASN A 235 -10.91 0.33 2.96
CA ASN A 235 -12.12 0.80 2.32
C ASN A 235 -13.36 0.05 2.84
N MET A 236 -14.53 0.64 2.62
CA MET A 236 -15.79 0.00 2.94
C MET A 236 -15.99 -1.20 2.01
N GLY A 237 -16.15 -2.39 2.58
CA GLY A 237 -16.27 -3.67 1.87
C GLY A 237 -15.01 -4.54 1.94
N ASP A 238 -13.91 -4.02 2.47
CA ASP A 238 -12.62 -4.74 2.54
C ASP A 238 -12.68 -5.95 3.47
N GLY A 239 -13.64 -6.01 4.39
CA GLY A 239 -13.87 -7.17 5.27
C GLY A 239 -13.20 -7.03 6.63
N ARG A 240 -12.60 -8.10 7.16
CA ARG A 240 -12.09 -8.14 8.56
C ARG A 240 -10.59 -8.31 8.62
N ASP A 241 -9.91 -7.18 8.65
CA ASP A 241 -8.45 -7.14 8.63
C ASP A 241 -7.86 -7.13 10.03
N THR A 242 -6.72 -7.78 10.17
CA THR A 242 -5.91 -7.80 11.39
C THR A 242 -4.57 -7.14 11.12
N ILE A 243 -4.32 -6.02 11.79
CA ILE A 243 -3.02 -5.36 11.83
C ILE A 243 -2.26 -5.91 13.02
N ASP A 244 -1.10 -6.50 12.73
CA ASP A 244 -0.18 -6.98 13.74
C ASP A 244 1.08 -6.12 13.72
N GLU A 245 1.11 -5.11 14.59
CA GLU A 245 2.19 -4.13 14.67
C GLU A 245 3.48 -4.70 15.27
N THR A 246 4.62 -4.12 14.90
CA THR A 246 5.91 -4.44 15.51
C THR A 246 6.46 -3.20 16.17
N GLY A 247 5.98 -2.89 17.36
CA GLY A 247 6.08 -1.54 17.88
C GLY A 247 7.43 -0.82 17.81
N GLY A 248 7.39 0.41 17.28
CA GLY A 248 8.55 1.28 17.06
C GLY A 248 8.92 2.19 18.24
N ASN A 249 9.95 3.02 18.06
CA ASN A 249 10.19 4.13 18.98
C ASN A 249 9.15 5.24 18.73
N SER A 250 8.98 6.17 19.68
CA SER A 250 7.98 7.25 19.58
C SER A 250 8.20 8.28 18.46
N TYR A 251 9.26 8.13 17.65
CA TYR A 251 9.48 8.97 16.48
C TYR A 251 8.75 8.42 15.26
N TYR A 252 8.57 7.11 15.19
CA TYR A 252 7.80 6.50 14.11
C TYR A 252 6.31 6.64 14.39
N GLN A 253 5.55 6.94 13.34
CA GLN A 253 4.11 7.19 13.41
C GLN A 253 3.41 6.35 12.34
N ASP A 254 2.78 5.29 12.79
CA ASP A 254 1.95 4.43 11.98
C ASP A 254 0.58 5.07 11.77
N LYS A 255 -0.01 4.82 10.61
CA LYS A 255 -1.22 5.52 10.19
C LYS A 255 -2.20 4.62 9.47
N ILE A 256 -3.46 4.63 9.92
CA ILE A 256 -4.58 4.09 9.17
C ILE A 256 -5.17 5.20 8.28
N ILE A 257 -5.45 4.88 7.03
CA ILE A 257 -6.05 5.77 6.04
C ILE A 257 -7.34 5.10 5.55
N LEU A 258 -8.47 5.71 5.92
CA LEU A 258 -9.78 5.24 5.51
C LEU A 258 -10.17 5.84 4.16
N GLY A 259 -10.65 4.96 3.28
CA GLY A 259 -11.12 5.28 1.94
C GLY A 259 -12.32 6.24 1.93
N THR A 260 -12.63 6.76 0.75
CA THR A 260 -13.77 7.69 0.60
C THR A 260 -15.10 6.98 0.91
N GLY A 261 -16.07 7.71 1.46
CA GLY A 261 -17.38 7.14 1.81
C GLY A 261 -17.45 6.51 3.20
N ILE A 262 -16.38 6.62 3.98
CA ILE A 262 -16.36 6.33 5.42
C ILE A 262 -16.25 7.66 6.17
N ALA A 263 -17.29 8.03 6.90
CA ALA A 263 -17.29 9.20 7.77
C ALA A 263 -16.93 8.82 9.22
N PRO A 264 -16.49 9.76 10.07
CA PRO A 264 -16.28 9.51 11.50
C PRO A 264 -17.50 8.95 12.24
N THR A 265 -18.72 9.23 11.76
CA THR A 265 -19.98 8.68 12.32
C THR A 265 -20.29 7.26 11.85
N ASP A 266 -19.54 6.74 10.88
CA ASP A 266 -19.74 5.41 10.32
C ASP A 266 -18.91 4.35 11.05
N VAL A 267 -18.14 4.73 12.06
CA VAL A 267 -17.26 3.84 12.81
C VAL A 267 -17.53 3.91 14.31
N SER A 268 -17.27 2.80 14.97
CA SER A 268 -17.27 2.69 16.43
C SER A 268 -16.02 1.92 16.85
N MET A 269 -15.49 2.26 18.02
CA MET A 269 -14.30 1.60 18.58
C MET A 269 -14.72 0.76 19.79
N THR A 270 -14.09 -0.40 19.93
CA THR A 270 -14.30 -1.36 21.03
C THR A 270 -12.98 -2.06 21.31
N ARG A 271 -12.93 -2.94 22.33
CA ARG A 271 -11.80 -3.84 22.56
C ARG A 271 -12.25 -5.29 22.73
N ASP A 272 -11.35 -6.22 22.40
CA ASP A 272 -11.49 -7.67 22.59
C ASP A 272 -10.24 -8.17 23.31
N GLY A 273 -10.35 -8.37 24.62
CA GLY A 273 -9.17 -8.56 25.47
C GLY A 273 -8.24 -7.34 25.40
N ASN A 274 -7.04 -7.54 24.86
CA ASN A 274 -6.02 -6.51 24.64
C ASN A 274 -6.05 -5.91 23.23
N ASP A 275 -6.85 -6.47 22.32
CA ASP A 275 -6.90 -6.02 20.94
C ASP A 275 -7.84 -4.83 20.83
N TRP A 276 -7.45 -3.85 20.02
CA TRP A 276 -8.31 -2.74 19.66
C TRP A 276 -9.11 -3.10 18.41
N LEU A 277 -10.39 -2.74 18.36
CA LEU A 277 -11.23 -3.00 17.20
C LEU A 277 -11.96 -1.73 16.78
N MET A 278 -11.98 -1.49 15.48
CA MET A 278 -12.87 -0.55 14.83
C MET A 278 -13.91 -1.30 14.02
N ASN A 279 -15.18 -1.11 14.36
CA ASN A 279 -16.31 -1.68 13.66
C ASN A 279 -16.94 -0.62 12.77
N PHE A 280 -17.31 -1.01 11.55
CA PHE A 280 -17.92 -0.10 10.57
C PHE A 280 -19.43 -0.28 10.51
N ARG A 281 -20.14 0.75 10.04
CA ARG A 281 -21.61 0.81 10.00
C ARG A 281 -22.29 -0.32 9.23
N ASN A 282 -21.58 -0.98 8.32
CA ASN A 282 -22.13 -2.10 7.55
C ASN A 282 -22.23 -3.39 8.39
N GLY A 283 -21.57 -3.45 9.55
CA GLY A 283 -21.59 -4.58 10.47
C GLY A 283 -20.81 -5.81 10.00
N THR A 284 -20.26 -5.78 8.79
CA THR A 284 -19.46 -6.88 8.21
C THR A 284 -17.98 -6.62 8.37
N ASP A 285 -17.59 -5.35 8.30
CA ASP A 285 -16.19 -4.93 8.24
C ASP A 285 -15.63 -4.60 9.62
N GLN A 286 -14.34 -4.84 9.78
CA GLN A 286 -13.62 -4.59 11.02
C GLN A 286 -12.14 -4.40 10.76
N ILE A 287 -11.51 -3.47 11.48
CA ILE A 287 -10.06 -3.48 11.68
C ILE A 287 -9.80 -3.94 13.11
N ARG A 288 -8.99 -4.99 13.28
CA ARG A 288 -8.45 -5.42 14.57
C ARG A 288 -6.96 -5.06 14.62
N ILE A 289 -6.51 -4.43 15.70
CA ILE A 289 -5.08 -4.22 15.99
C ILE A 289 -4.71 -5.06 17.20
N LEU A 290 -3.79 -6.00 17.00
CA LEU A 290 -3.39 -6.95 18.03
C LEU A 290 -2.60 -6.27 19.14
N ASP A 291 -2.86 -6.69 20.38
CA ASP A 291 -2.07 -6.32 21.57
C ASP A 291 -1.94 -4.81 21.83
N TRP A 292 -2.88 -3.99 21.34
CA TRP A 292 -2.89 -2.53 21.55
C TRP A 292 -2.79 -2.15 23.03
N TYR A 293 -3.53 -2.85 23.89
CA TYR A 293 -3.61 -2.62 25.33
C TYR A 293 -2.73 -3.58 26.15
N ALA A 294 -1.90 -4.41 25.49
CA ALA A 294 -1.06 -5.36 26.20
C ALA A 294 0.07 -4.64 26.97
N ASN A 295 0.19 -4.95 28.26
CA ASN A 295 1.28 -4.44 29.10
C ASN A 295 2.51 -5.35 29.02
N THR A 296 3.36 -5.12 28.00
CA THR A 296 4.52 -5.98 27.71
C THR A 296 5.82 -5.57 28.44
N GLY A 297 5.78 -4.56 29.33
CA GLY A 297 6.95 -4.08 30.09
C GLY A 297 8.04 -3.36 29.27
N VAL A 298 7.96 -3.46 27.94
CA VAL A 298 8.57 -2.56 26.96
C VAL A 298 7.43 -1.69 26.45
N ARG A 299 7.69 -0.40 26.20
CA ARG A 299 6.68 0.61 25.87
C ARG A 299 5.58 0.07 24.94
N THR A 300 4.34 0.46 25.27
CA THR A 300 3.08 0.35 24.53
C THR A 300 3.20 0.70 23.05
N ASN A 301 3.79 -0.18 22.25
CA ASN A 301 4.22 0.17 20.90
C ASN A 301 3.47 -0.61 19.81
N ASN A 302 2.64 -1.62 20.13
CA ASN A 302 1.84 -2.34 19.14
C ASN A 302 0.56 -1.56 18.78
N ARG A 303 0.71 -0.27 18.48
CA ARG A 303 -0.40 0.67 18.26
C ARG A 303 -0.14 1.44 16.98
N VAL A 304 -1.19 2.01 16.42
CA VAL A 304 -1.05 3.05 15.39
C VAL A 304 -1.20 4.44 15.99
N GLU A 305 -0.40 5.40 15.54
CA GLU A 305 -0.38 6.75 16.10
C GLU A 305 -1.53 7.63 15.60
N SER A 306 -2.09 7.33 14.44
CA SER A 306 -3.16 8.13 13.87
C SER A 306 -4.06 7.39 12.89
N LEU A 307 -5.26 7.94 12.71
CA LEU A 307 -6.21 7.51 11.70
C LEU A 307 -6.73 8.73 10.94
N ALA A 308 -6.78 8.66 9.61
CA ALA A 308 -7.27 9.74 8.77
C ALA A 308 -8.44 9.30 7.90
N PHE A 309 -9.44 10.18 7.82
CA PHE A 309 -10.59 10.05 6.94
C PHE A 309 -10.37 10.87 5.65
N ALA A 310 -11.09 10.49 4.59
CA ALA A 310 -11.03 11.18 3.31
C ALA A 310 -11.50 12.65 3.34
N ASP A 311 -12.28 13.05 4.35
CA ASP A 311 -12.72 14.45 4.54
C ASP A 311 -11.64 15.35 5.19
N GLY A 312 -10.48 14.77 5.54
CA GLY A 312 -9.39 15.45 6.22
C GLY A 312 -9.46 15.40 7.74
N THR A 313 -10.51 14.81 8.33
CA THR A 313 -10.56 14.52 9.76
C THR A 313 -9.44 13.55 10.13
N VAL A 314 -8.75 13.84 11.24
CA VAL A 314 -7.68 12.99 11.79
C VAL A 314 -7.97 12.72 13.26
N TRP A 315 -7.90 11.46 13.65
CA TRP A 315 -7.89 11.01 15.04
C TRP A 315 -6.48 10.66 15.45
N ASP A 316 -6.05 11.16 16.61
CA ASP A 316 -4.75 10.87 17.19
C ASP A 316 -4.82 9.61 18.07
N VAL A 317 -3.65 9.11 18.47
CA VAL A 317 -3.54 7.93 19.35
C VAL A 317 -4.38 8.05 20.63
N ASN A 318 -4.54 9.25 21.20
CA ASN A 318 -5.34 9.42 22.42
C ASN A 318 -6.83 9.18 22.15
N THR A 319 -7.32 9.68 21.01
CA THR A 319 -8.71 9.47 20.57
C THR A 319 -8.94 7.98 20.29
N LEU A 320 -8.02 7.34 19.59
CA LEU A 320 -8.09 5.90 19.29
C LEU A 320 -8.05 5.05 20.56
N GLU A 321 -7.14 5.37 21.47
CA GLU A 321 -6.95 4.66 22.73
C GLU A 321 -8.18 4.77 23.64
N GLN A 322 -8.77 5.97 23.77
CA GLN A 322 -10.00 6.16 24.55
C GLN A 322 -11.22 5.47 23.94
N GLY A 323 -11.26 5.36 22.61
CA GLY A 323 -12.36 4.74 21.89
C GLY A 323 -12.62 3.29 22.28
N GLY A 324 -11.60 2.53 22.67
CA GLY A 324 -11.74 1.13 23.09
C GLY A 324 -11.89 0.90 24.59
N LEU A 325 -11.88 1.95 25.43
CA LEU A 325 -12.02 1.82 26.90
C LEU A 325 -13.47 1.74 27.37
N GLU A 326 -14.43 1.96 26.47
CA GLU A 326 -15.86 1.79 26.72
C GLU A 326 -16.31 0.44 26.15
N VAL A 327 -16.67 -0.49 27.04
CA VAL A 327 -17.01 -1.87 26.67
C VAL A 327 -18.42 -2.17 27.15
N HIS A 328 -19.23 -2.67 26.22
CA HIS A 328 -20.59 -3.12 26.47
C HIS A 328 -20.68 -4.65 26.36
N GLY A 329 -21.29 -5.26 27.36
CA GLY A 329 -21.72 -6.64 27.36
C GLY A 329 -22.94 -6.84 26.46
N THR A 330 -23.62 -7.95 26.68
CA THR A 330 -24.75 -8.42 25.90
C THR A 330 -26.03 -8.36 26.72
N ALA A 331 -27.13 -8.89 26.18
CA ALA A 331 -28.36 -9.07 26.96
C ALA A 331 -28.37 -10.39 27.78
N GLY A 332 -27.24 -11.09 27.85
CA GLY A 332 -27.04 -12.32 28.61
C GLY A 332 -25.99 -12.16 29.71
N ASN A 333 -25.70 -13.24 30.44
CA ASN A 333 -24.71 -13.17 31.53
C ASN A 333 -23.28 -13.03 30.96
N ASP A 334 -22.60 -11.95 31.30
CA ASP A 334 -21.27 -11.63 30.82
C ASP A 334 -20.19 -11.72 31.92
N THR A 335 -18.96 -11.96 31.50
CA THR A 335 -17.77 -11.85 32.35
C THR A 335 -16.81 -10.86 31.72
N MET A 336 -16.56 -9.76 32.40
CA MET A 336 -15.82 -8.62 31.88
C MET A 336 -14.69 -8.25 32.84
N THR A 337 -13.52 -7.94 32.26
CA THR A 337 -12.35 -7.49 33.00
C THR A 337 -11.79 -6.23 32.36
N GLY A 338 -11.63 -5.17 33.14
CA GLY A 338 -10.94 -3.95 32.77
C GLY A 338 -9.45 -4.17 32.58
N LEU A 339 -8.78 -3.17 32.02
CA LEU A 339 -7.34 -3.17 31.84
C LEU A 339 -6.67 -2.83 33.17
N TYR A 340 -5.44 -3.29 33.36
CA TYR A 340 -4.78 -3.13 34.65
C TYR A 340 -4.38 -1.67 34.95
N ASP A 341 -4.10 -0.85 33.94
CA ASP A 341 -3.51 0.49 34.06
C ASP A 341 -4.27 1.58 33.30
N LYS A 342 -5.59 1.41 33.13
CA LYS A 342 -6.48 2.35 32.44
C LYS A 342 -7.73 2.62 33.26
N ASP A 343 -8.30 3.80 33.06
CA ASP A 343 -9.64 4.11 33.57
C ASP A 343 -10.66 3.48 32.59
N ASP A 344 -11.25 2.32 32.94
CA ASP A 344 -12.21 1.60 32.09
C ASP A 344 -13.67 2.05 32.32
N ARG A 345 -14.53 1.90 31.30
CA ARG A 345 -15.99 1.97 31.44
C ARG A 345 -16.62 0.66 30.96
N LEU A 346 -17.13 -0.12 31.90
CA LEU A 346 -17.67 -1.46 31.64
C LEU A 346 -19.16 -1.49 31.95
N TYR A 347 -19.96 -1.83 30.94
CA TYR A 347 -21.41 -1.93 31.01
C TYR A 347 -21.84 -3.37 30.76
N GLY A 348 -22.41 -4.07 31.73
CA GLY A 348 -22.92 -5.44 31.58
C GLY A 348 -24.19 -5.53 30.73
N GLU A 349 -24.94 -4.43 30.63
CA GLU A 349 -26.23 -4.32 29.94
C GLU A 349 -27.36 -5.14 30.59
N GLY A 350 -27.54 -6.41 30.26
CA GLY A 350 -28.58 -7.22 30.90
C GLY A 350 -28.15 -8.67 31.05
N GLY A 351 -28.57 -9.33 32.12
CA GLY A 351 -27.98 -10.61 32.53
C GLY A 351 -27.53 -10.54 33.98
N ASN A 352 -27.00 -11.63 34.51
CA ASN A 352 -26.30 -11.61 35.79
C ASN A 352 -24.79 -11.54 35.51
N ASP A 353 -24.22 -10.35 35.60
CA ASP A 353 -22.87 -10.10 35.10
C ASP A 353 -21.80 -10.19 36.19
N THR A 354 -20.58 -10.56 35.79
CA THR A 354 -19.40 -10.47 36.65
C THR A 354 -18.40 -9.52 36.01
N ILE A 355 -18.25 -8.33 36.60
CA ILE A 355 -17.44 -7.23 36.06
C ILE A 355 -16.35 -6.90 37.08
N THR A 356 -15.08 -6.94 36.65
CA THR A 356 -13.93 -6.53 37.46
C THR A 356 -13.24 -5.35 36.78
N GLY A 357 -13.09 -4.21 37.48
CA GLY A 357 -12.50 -2.99 36.90
C GLY A 357 -10.99 -3.09 36.66
N GLY A 358 -10.26 -3.76 37.54
CA GLY A 358 -8.79 -3.77 37.48
C GLY A 358 -8.21 -2.77 38.46
N SER A 359 -7.14 -2.06 38.06
CA SER A 359 -6.60 -0.94 38.85
C SER A 359 -6.96 0.38 38.16
N GLU A 360 -6.58 1.51 38.76
CA GLU A 360 -7.02 2.85 38.33
C GLU A 360 -8.52 3.11 38.61
N ARG A 361 -9.15 4.07 37.95
CA ARG A 361 -10.53 4.50 38.26
C ARG A 361 -11.49 4.02 37.20
N ASP A 362 -12.20 2.94 37.55
CA ASP A 362 -13.17 2.33 36.65
C ASP A 362 -14.61 2.76 36.95
N TRP A 363 -15.43 2.77 35.89
CA TRP A 363 -16.88 2.87 35.98
C TRP A 363 -17.49 1.53 35.61
N LEU A 364 -18.06 0.85 36.60
CA LEU A 364 -18.72 -0.45 36.43
C LEU A 364 -20.23 -0.28 36.53
N TYR A 365 -20.96 -0.72 35.51
CA TYR A 365 -22.41 -0.70 35.48
C TYR A 365 -22.93 -2.09 35.10
N GLY A 366 -23.48 -2.82 36.08
CA GLY A 366 -24.03 -4.18 35.82
C GLY A 366 -25.26 -4.17 34.93
N GLY A 367 -26.12 -3.16 35.06
CA GLY A 367 -27.36 -3.10 34.27
C GLY A 367 -28.48 -3.94 34.87
N ALA A 368 -29.15 -4.75 34.05
CA ALA A 368 -30.34 -5.48 34.44
C ALA A 368 -30.05 -6.93 34.86
N GLY A 369 -30.02 -7.19 36.16
CA GLY A 369 -30.00 -8.53 36.73
C GLY A 369 -29.31 -8.55 38.09
N ASN A 370 -28.73 -9.67 38.48
CA ASN A 370 -27.97 -9.80 39.72
C ASN A 370 -26.47 -9.81 39.43
N ASP A 371 -25.87 -8.63 39.50
CA ASP A 371 -24.49 -8.42 39.07
C ASP A 371 -23.49 -8.45 40.22
N VAL A 372 -22.26 -8.85 39.90
CA VAL A 372 -21.10 -8.80 40.78
C VAL A 372 -20.10 -7.82 40.20
N LEU A 373 -19.89 -6.69 40.88
CA LEU A 373 -18.96 -5.64 40.48
C LEU A 373 -17.78 -5.61 41.46
N GLY A 374 -16.55 -5.71 40.94
CA GLY A 374 -15.32 -5.93 41.71
C GLY A 374 -14.18 -4.98 41.39
#